data_AF-A0A7W7SCZ4-F1
#
_entry.id   AF-A0A7W7SCZ4-F1
#
_cell.length_a   1.000
_cell.length_b   1.000
_cell.length_c   1.000
_cell.angle_alpha   90.00
_cell.angle_beta   90.00
_cell.angle_gamma   90.00
#
_symmetry.space_group_name_H-M   'P 1'
#
loop_
_entity.id
_entity.type
_entity.pdbx_description
1 polymer ?
#
loop_
_entity_poly.entity_id
_entity_poly.type
_entity_poly.pdbx_seq_one_letter_code
_entity_poly.pdbx_strand_id
1 'polypeptide(L)'
;MTVSVTPDWLRQRGADCDRFAEQLGQQRGPGLAACDALSGAAEGWEFKGSLDQLADRWEDLNKLLEQRMSKVADNFRDSGGNWDDHENGIVEFFRGLFG
;
A
#
# COMPACT_ATOMS: atom_id res chain seq x y z
N MET A 1 -10.87 -23.80 -9.98
CA MET A 1 -11.18 -22.37 -9.73
C MET A 1 -10.21 -21.57 -10.59
N THR A 2 -10.65 -21.08 -11.74
CA THR A 2 -9.80 -20.33 -12.67
C THR A 2 -9.73 -18.90 -12.17
N VAL A 3 -8.57 -18.45 -11.71
CA VAL A 3 -8.34 -17.03 -11.43
C VAL A 3 -8.17 -16.35 -12.78
N SER A 4 -9.26 -15.79 -13.31
CA SER A 4 -9.21 -14.91 -14.46
C SER A 4 -8.80 -13.51 -14.00
N VAL A 5 -7.67 -13.03 -14.49
CA VAL A 5 -7.21 -11.66 -14.27
C VAL A 5 -7.98 -10.75 -15.23
N THR A 6 -8.86 -9.91 -14.70
CA THR A 6 -9.58 -8.88 -15.46
C THR A 6 -9.08 -7.48 -15.10
N PRO A 7 -9.31 -6.46 -15.94
CA PRO A 7 -8.97 -5.08 -15.61
C PRO A 7 -9.62 -4.62 -14.29
N ASP A 8 -10.90 -4.96 -14.07
CA ASP A 8 -11.59 -4.69 -12.81
C ASP A 8 -10.94 -5.38 -11.61
N TRP A 9 -10.49 -6.62 -11.78
CA TRP A 9 -9.75 -7.32 -10.73
C TRP A 9 -8.43 -6.62 -10.40
N LEU A 10 -7.70 -6.13 -11.41
CA LEU A 10 -6.46 -5.38 -11.21
C LEU A 10 -6.71 -4.05 -10.48
N ARG A 11 -7.74 -3.29 -10.89
CA ARG A 11 -8.15 -2.06 -10.22
C ARG A 11 -8.53 -2.30 -8.76
N GLN A 12 -9.30 -3.36 -8.49
CA GLN A 12 -9.67 -3.74 -7.13
C GLN A 12 -8.43 -4.06 -6.27
N ARG A 13 -7.43 -4.75 -6.83
CA ARG A 13 -6.16 -5.01 -6.14
C ARG A 13 -5.36 -3.75 -5.84
N GLY A 14 -5.35 -2.79 -6.76
CA GLY A 14 -4.77 -1.47 -6.50
C GLY A 14 -5.45 -0.77 -5.32
N ALA A 15 -6.79 -0.74 -5.32
CA ALA A 15 -7.57 -0.14 -4.23
C ALA A 15 -7.40 -0.88 -2.89
N ASP A 16 -7.27 -2.21 -2.90
CA ASP A 16 -6.99 -2.99 -1.70
C ASP A 16 -5.61 -2.63 -1.12
N CYS A 17 -4.60 -2.41 -1.98
CA CYS A 17 -3.27 -1.95 -1.56
C CYS A 17 -3.32 -0.55 -0.92
N ASP A 18 -4.08 0.38 -1.50
CA ASP A 18 -4.27 1.72 -0.92
C ASP A 18 -4.91 1.63 0.47
N ARG A 19 -5.98 0.83 0.60
CA ARG A 19 -6.70 0.64 1.86
C ARG A 19 -5.80 0.00 2.93
N PHE A 20 -4.99 -0.97 2.55
CA PHE A 20 -4.06 -1.61 3.46
C PHE A 20 -2.96 -0.64 3.91
N ALA A 21 -2.46 0.21 3.01
CA ALA A 21 -1.51 1.27 3.36
C ALA A 21 -2.11 2.26 4.36
N GLU A 22 -3.37 2.67 4.16
CA GLU A 22 -4.08 3.54 5.09
C GLU A 22 -4.24 2.89 6.48
N GLN A 23 -4.68 1.63 6.52
CA GLN A 23 -4.82 0.87 7.77
C GLN A 23 -3.51 0.73 8.53
N LEU A 24 -2.40 0.51 7.82
CA LEU A 24 -1.06 0.49 8.42
C LEU A 24 -0.64 1.86 8.94
N GLY A 25 -0.86 2.92 8.16
CA GLY A 25 -0.56 4.30 8.56
C GLY A 25 -1.31 4.70 9.84
N GLN A 26 -2.55 4.22 10.02
CA GLN A 26 -3.31 4.41 11.25
C GLN A 26 -2.68 3.76 12.49
N GLN A 27 -1.86 2.71 12.33
CA GLN A 27 -1.14 2.08 13.45
C GLN A 27 0.12 2.85 13.86
N ARG A 28 0.63 3.74 13.00
CA ARG A 28 1.86 4.50 13.27
C ARG A 28 1.77 5.29 14.57
N GLY A 29 0.71 6.10 14.71
CA GLY A 29 0.47 6.94 15.89
C GLY A 29 0.33 6.12 17.20
N PRO A 30 -0.56 5.11 17.26
CA PRO A 30 -0.67 4.21 18.41
C PRO A 30 0.65 3.55 18.83
N GLY A 31 1.47 3.12 17.88
CA GLY A 31 2.78 2.51 18.18
C GLY A 31 3.76 3.48 18.83
N LEU A 32 3.83 4.72 18.34
CA LEU A 32 4.66 5.78 18.94
C LEU A 32 4.15 6.17 20.33
N ALA A 33 2.83 6.35 20.48
CA ALA A 33 2.20 6.68 21.76
C ALA A 33 2.45 5.59 22.82
N ALA A 34 2.50 4.32 22.42
CA ALA A 34 2.86 3.22 23.33
C ALA A 34 4.32 3.30 23.78
N CYS A 35 5.25 3.68 22.90
CA CYS A 35 6.66 3.90 23.26
C CYS A 35 6.79 5.06 24.25
N ASP A 36 6.09 6.18 24.02
CA ASP A 36 6.07 7.33 24.92
C ASP A 36 5.50 6.97 26.29
N ALA A 37 4.38 6.25 26.32
CA ALA A 37 3.75 5.79 27.56
C ALA A 37 4.67 4.88 28.38
N LEU A 38 5.36 3.94 27.73
CA LEU A 38 6.35 3.07 28.39
C LEU A 38 7.56 3.86 28.90
N SER A 39 8.04 4.82 28.11
CA SER A 39 9.17 5.68 28.47
C SER A 39 8.87 6.58 29.68
N GLY A 40 7.62 7.03 29.83
CA GLY A 40 7.15 7.79 30.99
C GLY A 40 6.92 6.92 32.24
N ALA A 41 6.46 5.68 32.07
CA ALA A 41 6.21 4.75 33.18
C ALA A 41 7.48 4.09 33.74
N ALA A 42 8.55 4.01 32.96
CA ALA A 42 9.80 3.33 33.30
C ALA A 42 10.96 4.31 33.60
N GLU A 43 10.69 5.35 34.38
CA GLU A 43 11.72 6.32 34.76
C GLU A 43 12.87 5.62 35.54
N GLY A 44 14.11 5.81 35.08
CA GLY A 44 15.30 5.20 35.67
C GLY A 44 15.67 3.81 35.13
N TRP A 45 14.92 3.23 34.19
CA TRP A 45 15.26 1.92 33.62
C TRP A 45 16.20 2.06 32.41
N GLU A 46 17.22 1.22 32.33
CA GLU A 46 18.25 1.26 31.28
C GLU A 46 17.69 1.03 29.85
N PHE A 47 16.54 0.35 29.71
CA PHE A 47 15.98 0.02 28.40
C PHE A 47 15.30 1.20 27.69
N LYS A 48 15.20 2.38 28.32
CA LYS A 48 14.56 3.56 27.73
C LYS A 48 15.19 3.98 26.39
N GLY A 49 16.51 3.90 26.28
CA GLY A 49 17.20 4.16 25.01
C GLY A 49 16.87 3.14 23.90
N SER A 50 16.39 1.95 24.26
CA SER A 50 15.90 0.95 23.30
C SER A 50 14.49 1.28 22.80
N LEU A 51 13.69 2.05 23.56
CA LEU A 51 12.37 2.50 23.13
C LEU A 51 12.48 3.57 22.04
N ASP A 52 13.43 4.49 22.17
CA ASP A 52 13.69 5.50 21.13
C ASP A 52 14.11 4.83 19.82
N GLN A 53 15.04 3.86 19.88
CA GLN A 53 15.42 3.06 18.71
C GLN A 53 14.26 2.25 18.12
N LEU A 54 13.35 1.77 18.97
CA LEU A 54 12.15 1.06 18.50
C LEU A 54 11.19 2.00 17.78
N ALA A 55 11.01 3.22 18.30
CA ALA A 55 10.20 4.26 17.69
C ALA A 55 10.75 4.66 16.31
N ASP A 56 12.06 4.88 16.20
CA ASP A 56 12.73 5.19 14.93
C ASP A 56 12.54 4.07 13.90
N ARG A 57 12.79 2.82 14.30
CA ARG A 57 12.59 1.65 13.43
C ARG A 57 11.14 1.49 13.00
N TRP A 58 10.20 1.80 13.89
CA TRP A 58 8.77 1.79 13.59
C TRP A 58 8.40 2.86 12.57
N GLU A 59 8.95 4.07 12.68
CA GLU A 59 8.76 5.10 11.66
C GLU A 59 9.31 4.69 10.30
N ASP A 60 10.53 4.17 10.25
CA ASP A 60 11.18 3.76 9.01
C ASP A 60 10.44 2.61 8.33
N LEU A 61 9.94 1.66 9.11
CA LEU A 61 9.11 0.57 8.60
C LEU A 61 7.80 1.10 7.99
N ASN A 62 7.13 2.05 8.66
CA ASN A 62 5.90 2.64 8.13
C ASN A 62 6.16 3.37 6.80
N LYS A 63 7.21 4.19 6.72
CA LYS A 63 7.60 4.87 5.47
C LYS A 63 7.88 3.87 4.34
N LEU A 64 8.59 2.78 4.64
CA LEU A 64 8.89 1.74 3.66
C LEU A 64 7.63 1.01 3.17
N LEU A 65 6.70 0.70 4.08
CA LEU A 65 5.45 0.03 3.77
C LEU A 65 4.54 0.92 2.91
N GLU A 66 4.40 2.20 3.26
CA GLU A 66 3.66 3.19 2.47
C GLU A 66 4.20 3.28 1.04
N GLN A 67 5.52 3.46 0.88
CA GLN A 67 6.17 3.55 -0.43
C GLN A 67 5.96 2.28 -1.27
N ARG A 68 6.12 1.10 -0.67
CA ARG A 68 5.94 -0.17 -1.38
C ARG A 68 4.49 -0.39 -1.78
N MET A 69 3.53 -0.08 -0.90
CA MET A 69 2.11 -0.25 -1.21
C MET A 69 1.65 0.73 -2.29
N SER A 70 2.10 1.99 -2.26
CA SER A 70 1.85 2.95 -3.34
C SER A 70 2.38 2.43 -4.67
N LYS A 71 3.63 1.96 -4.69
CA LYS A 71 4.25 1.42 -5.92
C LYS A 71 3.50 0.19 -6.44
N VAL A 72 3.03 -0.68 -5.56
CA VAL A 72 2.25 -1.86 -5.96
C VAL A 72 0.88 -1.45 -6.50
N ALA A 73 0.22 -0.48 -5.87
CA ALA A 73 -1.05 0.07 -6.35
C ALA A 73 -0.90 0.70 -7.74
N ASP A 74 0.15 1.48 -7.97
CA ASP A 74 0.46 2.07 -9.27
C ASP A 74 0.72 1.00 -10.33
N ASN A 75 1.50 -0.03 -10.03
CA ASN A 75 1.71 -1.15 -10.96
C ASN A 75 0.40 -1.86 -11.33
N PHE A 76 -0.53 -2.00 -10.38
CA PHE A 76 -1.85 -2.58 -10.66
C PHE A 76 -2.70 -1.69 -11.56
N ARG A 77 -2.66 -0.36 -11.36
CA ARG A 77 -3.36 0.61 -12.21
C ARG A 77 -2.78 0.64 -13.62
N ASP A 78 -1.45 0.70 -13.76
CA ASP A 78 -0.77 0.67 -15.05
C ASP A 78 -1.08 -0.60 -15.82
N SER A 79 -1.09 -1.75 -15.12
CA SER A 79 -1.47 -3.02 -15.73
C SER A 79 -2.92 -3.03 -16.18
N GLY A 80 -3.84 -2.46 -15.39
CA GLY A 80 -5.26 -2.35 -15.75
C GLY A 80 -5.50 -1.40 -16.93
N GLY A 81 -4.86 -0.23 -16.94
CA GLY A 81 -5.00 0.77 -18.01
C GLY A 81 -4.43 0.28 -19.34
N ASN A 82 -3.27 -0.38 -19.33
CA ASN A 82 -2.72 -1.00 -20.55
C ASN A 82 -3.66 -2.05 -21.16
N TRP A 83 -4.44 -2.76 -20.34
CA TRP A 83 -5.45 -3.70 -20.83
C TRP A 83 -6.62 -2.98 -21.53
N ASP A 84 -7.13 -1.89 -20.96
CA ASP A 84 -8.20 -1.10 -21.59
C ASP A 84 -7.76 -0.50 -22.92
N ASP A 85 -6.52 0.01 -23.01
CA ASP A 85 -5.98 0.61 -24.23
C ASP A 85 -5.86 -0.41 -25.36
N HIS A 86 -5.43 -1.64 -25.03
CA HIS A 86 -5.40 -2.74 -25.99
C HIS A 86 -6.80 -3.17 -26.44
N GLU A 87 -7.76 -3.27 -25.51
CA GLU A 87 -9.14 -3.65 -25.84
C GLU A 87 -9.83 -2.59 -26.70
N ASN A 88 -9.68 -1.31 -26.35
CA ASN A 88 -10.20 -0.19 -27.14
C ASN A 88 -9.55 -0.10 -28.52
N GLY A 89 -8.24 -0.33 -28.63
CA GLY A 89 -7.55 -0.38 -29.92
C GLY A 89 -8.08 -1.48 -30.85
N ILE A 90 -8.39 -2.64 -30.29
CA ILE A 90 -9.01 -3.75 -31.02
C ILE A 90 -10.45 -3.41 -31.43
N VAL A 91 -11.26 -2.85 -30.51
CA VAL A 91 -12.64 -2.45 -30.80
C VAL A 91 -12.69 -1.40 -31.91
N GLU A 92 -11.84 -0.37 -31.86
CA GLU A 92 -11.75 0.66 -32.90
C GLU A 92 -11.25 0.10 -34.24
N PHE A 93 -10.30 -0.85 -34.22
CA PHE A 93 -9.89 -1.57 -35.43
C PHE A 93 -11.06 -2.35 -36.08
N PHE A 94 -11.84 -3.08 -35.28
CA PHE A 94 -13.02 -3.79 -35.77
C PHE A 94 -14.11 -2.83 -36.27
N ARG A 95 -14.31 -1.71 -35.58
CA ARG A 95 -15.23 -0.65 -35.99
C ARG A 95 -14.83 -0.02 -37.33
N GLY A 96 -13.53 0.15 -37.58
CA GLY A 96 -13.02 0.64 -38.87
C GLY A 96 -13.07 -0.39 -40.00
N LEU A 97 -13.09 -1.69 -39.70
CA LEU A 97 -13.19 -2.77 -40.70
C LEU A 97 -14.63 -3.12 -41.08
N PHE A 98 -15.57 -3.01 -40.14
CA PHE A 98 -16.96 -3.47 -40.30
C PHE A 98 -18.01 -2.36 -40.13
N GLY A 99 -17.58 -1.12 -39.92
CA GLY A 99 -18.43 0.08 -39.87
C GLY A 99 -18.55 0.79 -41.21
#